data_AF-A0A183PNL9-F1
#
_entry.id   AF-A0A183PNL9-F1
#
_cell.length_a   1.000
_cell.length_b   1.000
_cell.length_c   1.000
_cell.angle_alpha   90.00
_cell.angle_beta   90.00
_cell.angle_gamma   90.00
#
_symmetry.space_group_name_H-M   'P 1'
#
loop_
_entity.id
_entity.type
_entity.pdbx_description
1 polymer ?
#
loop_
_entity_poly.entity_id
_entity_poly.type
_entity_poly.pdbx_seq_one_letter_code
_entity_poly.pdbx_strand_id
1 'polypeptide(L)'
;MVLTMVMKEVDNLTHSPKVAVLGASGGIGQPLSLLLKQSPLISQLSLYDIAHVKGVAADLSHIETQAQVTAHLGPGELAECLSGANVVIIPAGMPRKPGMTRDDLFNTNASIVAELIDSCAKNCPKAMICIITNPVNSTVPIAAEILKRHNVYDPKRLFGVTTLDVVRSNTFIAQAKDEREKITKRIQEAGTEVVEAKAGAVRFTHF
;
A
#
# COMPACT_ATOMS: atom_id res chain seq x y z
N MET A 1 -3.13 5.21 6.29
CA MET A 1 -3.87 6.50 6.33
C MET A 1 -4.95 6.55 5.25
N VAL A 2 -4.63 6.60 3.95
CA VAL A 2 -5.64 6.60 2.88
C VAL A 2 -6.53 5.37 2.93
N LEU A 3 -5.94 4.17 3.01
CA LEU A 3 -6.72 2.94 3.08
C LEU A 3 -7.60 2.87 4.34
N THR A 4 -7.11 3.35 5.48
CA THR A 4 -7.89 3.43 6.72
C THR A 4 -9.06 4.41 6.60
N MET A 5 -8.87 5.56 5.95
CA MET A 5 -9.96 6.53 5.70
C MET A 5 -11.00 5.95 4.74
N VAL A 6 -10.54 5.31 3.65
CA VAL A 6 -11.40 4.59 2.69
C VAL A 6 -12.22 3.51 3.40
N MET A 7 -11.60 2.71 4.28
CA MET A 7 -12.32 1.65 5.00
C MET A 7 -13.33 2.21 6.00
N LYS A 8 -13.02 3.31 6.70
CA LYS A 8 -13.98 3.97 7.59
C LYS A 8 -15.18 4.56 6.83
N GLU A 9 -14.92 5.15 5.68
CA GLU A 9 -16.00 5.66 4.82
C GLU A 9 -16.89 4.51 4.33
N VAL A 10 -16.30 3.37 3.94
CA VAL A 10 -17.06 2.21 3.48
C VAL A 10 -17.84 1.55 4.61
N ASP A 11 -17.27 1.43 5.82
CA ASP A 11 -17.96 0.89 7.00
C ASP A 11 -19.22 1.72 7.35
N ASN A 12 -19.14 3.05 7.21
CA ASN A 12 -20.31 3.93 7.37
C ASN A 12 -21.39 3.72 6.28
N LEU A 13 -21.00 3.20 5.11
CA LEU A 13 -21.90 3.01 3.96
C LEU A 13 -22.46 1.58 3.89
N THR A 14 -21.74 0.58 4.39
CA THR A 14 -22.13 -0.83 4.34
C THR A 14 -21.73 -1.57 5.61
N HIS A 15 -22.67 -2.35 6.16
CA HIS A 15 -22.46 -3.12 7.40
C HIS A 15 -21.56 -4.37 7.21
N SER A 16 -21.19 -4.70 5.97
CA SER A 16 -20.33 -5.85 5.66
C SER A 16 -19.39 -5.56 4.49
N PRO A 17 -18.33 -4.76 4.69
CA PRO A 17 -17.42 -4.36 3.63
C PRO A 17 -16.70 -5.55 2.96
N LYS A 18 -16.79 -5.62 1.63
CA LYS A 18 -15.99 -6.50 0.76
C LYS A 18 -14.82 -5.74 0.15
N VAL A 19 -13.62 -6.27 0.34
CA VAL A 19 -12.38 -5.74 -0.23
C VAL A 19 -11.79 -6.74 -1.21
N ALA A 20 -11.48 -6.30 -2.42
CA ALA A 20 -10.77 -7.09 -3.42
C ALA A 20 -9.31 -6.62 -3.55
N VAL A 21 -8.35 -7.55 -3.55
CA VAL A 21 -6.94 -7.28 -3.79
C VAL A 21 -6.53 -7.93 -5.12
N LEU A 22 -6.17 -7.11 -6.11
CA LEU A 22 -5.76 -7.58 -7.44
C LEU A 22 -4.23 -7.57 -7.54
N GLY A 23 -3.62 -8.76 -7.61
CA GLY A 23 -2.17 -8.96 -7.45
C GLY A 23 -1.80 -9.45 -6.05
N ALA A 24 -2.67 -10.26 -5.42
CA ALA A 24 -2.55 -10.69 -4.03
C ALA A 24 -1.35 -11.62 -3.77
N SER A 25 -0.82 -12.28 -4.79
CA SER A 25 0.34 -13.19 -4.65
C SER A 25 1.68 -12.47 -4.80
N GLY A 26 1.69 -11.20 -5.22
CA GLY A 26 2.92 -10.41 -5.37
C GLY A 26 3.58 -10.02 -4.04
N GLY A 27 4.82 -9.53 -4.11
CA GLY A 27 5.59 -9.12 -2.92
C GLY A 27 4.96 -8.00 -2.09
N ILE A 28 4.09 -7.18 -2.69
CA ILE A 28 3.24 -6.21 -1.97
C ILE A 28 1.91 -6.84 -1.56
N GLY A 29 1.30 -7.63 -2.46
CA GLY A 29 -0.02 -8.21 -2.29
C GLY A 29 -0.14 -9.13 -1.09
N GLN A 30 0.85 -9.99 -0.83
CA GLN A 30 0.81 -10.94 0.29
C GLN A 30 0.78 -10.23 1.65
N PRO A 31 1.76 -9.36 2.01
CA PRO A 31 1.73 -8.67 3.30
C PRO A 31 0.55 -7.69 3.40
N LEU A 32 0.12 -7.08 2.29
CA LEU A 32 -1.08 -6.24 2.28
C LEU A 32 -2.34 -7.05 2.64
N SER A 33 -2.50 -8.24 2.05
CA SER A 33 -3.63 -9.12 2.30
C SER A 33 -3.65 -9.63 3.74
N LEU A 34 -2.46 -9.91 4.32
CA LEU A 34 -2.30 -10.23 5.74
C LEU A 34 -2.79 -9.08 6.64
N LEU A 35 -2.35 -7.85 6.39
CA LEU A 35 -2.78 -6.69 7.18
C LEU A 35 -4.29 -6.43 7.04
N LEU A 36 -4.86 -6.66 5.84
CA LEU A 36 -6.30 -6.51 5.61
C LEU A 36 -7.11 -7.59 6.34
N LYS A 37 -6.65 -8.84 6.36
CA LYS A 37 -7.29 -9.93 7.11
C LYS A 37 -7.35 -9.64 8.61
N GLN A 38 -6.47 -8.82 9.15
CA GLN A 38 -6.49 -8.40 10.57
C GLN A 38 -7.43 -7.22 10.85
N SER A 39 -8.00 -6.59 9.83
CA SER A 39 -8.86 -5.41 10.00
C SER A 39 -10.25 -5.79 10.53
N PRO A 40 -10.74 -5.18 11.62
CA PRO A 40 -12.10 -5.37 12.11
C PRO A 40 -13.16 -4.64 11.26
N LEU A 41 -12.73 -3.88 10.25
CA LEU A 41 -13.63 -3.18 9.33
C LEU A 41 -13.97 -4.01 8.08
N ILE A 42 -13.35 -5.19 7.92
CA ILE A 42 -13.50 -6.01 6.72
C ILE A 42 -14.26 -7.28 7.08
N SER A 43 -15.29 -7.59 6.29
CA SER A 43 -16.09 -8.81 6.43
C SER A 43 -15.75 -9.84 5.35
N GLN A 44 -15.37 -9.38 4.16
CA GLN A 44 -14.97 -10.25 3.05
C GLN A 44 -13.70 -9.73 2.39
N LEU A 45 -12.73 -10.62 2.18
CA LEU A 45 -11.46 -10.34 1.50
C LEU A 45 -11.32 -11.28 0.29
N SER A 46 -11.52 -10.74 -0.91
CA SER A 46 -11.33 -11.48 -2.15
C SER A 46 -9.94 -11.22 -2.71
N LEU A 47 -9.18 -12.29 -2.91
CA LEU A 47 -7.82 -12.25 -3.40
C LEU A 47 -7.80 -12.72 -4.84
N TYR A 48 -7.28 -11.89 -5.74
CA TYR A 48 -7.09 -12.22 -7.14
C TYR A 48 -5.62 -12.19 -7.50
N ASP A 49 -5.19 -13.20 -8.26
CA ASP A 49 -3.90 -13.20 -8.95
C ASP A 49 -3.93 -14.17 -10.13
N ILE A 50 -2.96 -14.05 -11.04
CA ILE A 50 -2.78 -14.99 -12.15
C ILE A 50 -2.07 -16.27 -11.71
N ALA A 51 -1.42 -16.26 -10.54
CA ALA A 51 -0.70 -17.41 -10.01
C ALA A 51 -0.76 -17.49 -8.48
N HIS A 52 -0.66 -18.70 -7.92
CA HIS A 52 -0.44 -18.99 -6.49
C HIS A 52 -1.49 -18.48 -5.47
N VAL A 53 -2.54 -17.77 -5.89
CA VAL A 53 -3.48 -17.09 -4.98
C VAL A 53 -4.26 -18.04 -4.07
N LYS A 54 -4.51 -19.28 -4.50
CA LYS A 54 -5.19 -20.29 -3.69
C LYS A 54 -4.39 -20.65 -2.43
N GLY A 55 -3.07 -20.71 -2.52
CA GLY A 55 -2.19 -20.93 -1.37
C GLY A 55 -2.21 -19.74 -0.41
N VAL A 56 -2.07 -18.52 -0.95
CA VAL A 56 -2.13 -17.29 -0.15
C VAL A 56 -3.47 -17.17 0.60
N ALA A 57 -4.59 -17.48 -0.07
CA ALA A 57 -5.90 -17.45 0.56
C ALA A 57 -6.07 -18.53 1.64
N ALA A 58 -5.53 -19.73 1.44
CA ALA A 58 -5.56 -20.79 2.44
C ALA A 58 -4.75 -20.43 3.69
N ASP A 59 -3.57 -19.83 3.51
CA ASP A 59 -2.76 -19.35 4.64
C ASP A 59 -3.51 -18.28 5.44
N LEU A 60 -4.17 -17.34 4.75
CA LEU A 60 -4.90 -16.25 5.39
C LEU A 60 -6.24 -16.68 5.99
N SER A 61 -6.91 -17.71 5.45
CA SER A 61 -8.21 -18.17 5.97
C SER A 61 -8.11 -18.83 7.35
N HIS A 62 -6.93 -19.34 7.72
CA HIS A 62 -6.66 -19.90 9.05
C HIS A 62 -6.54 -18.86 10.15
N ILE A 63 -6.42 -17.56 9.81
CA ILE A 63 -6.33 -16.49 10.81
C ILE A 63 -7.72 -16.29 11.43
N GLU A 64 -7.78 -16.37 12.76
CA GLU A 64 -8.97 -16.27 13.63
C GLU A 64 -9.56 -14.85 13.72
N THR A 65 -9.85 -14.25 12.57
CA THR A 65 -10.50 -12.94 12.43
C THR A 65 -11.78 -13.06 11.61
N GLN A 66 -12.71 -12.11 11.78
CA GLN A 66 -14.05 -12.18 11.17
C GLN A 66 -14.05 -12.25 9.63
N ALA A 67 -13.06 -11.65 8.97
CA ALA A 67 -13.06 -11.50 7.52
C ALA A 67 -12.95 -12.87 6.83
N GLN A 68 -13.90 -13.18 5.96
CA GLN A 68 -13.89 -14.39 5.14
C GLN A 68 -13.00 -14.19 3.92
N VAL A 69 -12.11 -15.14 3.63
CA VAL A 69 -11.14 -15.04 2.53
C VAL A 69 -11.54 -15.95 1.38
N THR A 70 -11.58 -15.41 0.16
CA THR A 70 -11.83 -16.17 -1.08
C THR A 70 -10.69 -15.97 -2.06
N ALA A 71 -10.35 -17.02 -2.83
CA ALA A 71 -9.31 -16.97 -3.86
C ALA A 71 -9.91 -16.99 -5.26
N HIS A 72 -9.35 -16.19 -6.17
CA HIS A 72 -9.77 -16.05 -7.56
C HIS A 72 -8.56 -16.10 -8.48
N LEU A 73 -8.37 -17.21 -9.20
CA LEU A 73 -7.19 -17.52 -10.02
C LEU A 73 -7.44 -17.24 -11.50
N GLY A 74 -6.70 -16.26 -12.03
CA GLY A 74 -6.64 -15.97 -13.45
C GLY A 74 -7.90 -15.30 -14.03
N PRO A 75 -7.85 -14.85 -15.30
CA PRO A 75 -8.84 -13.92 -15.85
C PRO A 75 -10.30 -14.40 -15.78
N GLY A 76 -10.53 -15.72 -15.81
CA GLY A 76 -11.86 -16.31 -15.73
C GLY A 76 -12.58 -16.09 -14.39
N GLU A 77 -11.82 -15.89 -13.30
CA GLU A 77 -12.37 -15.71 -11.95
C GLU A 77 -12.36 -14.22 -11.51
N LEU A 78 -11.82 -13.31 -12.34
CA LEU A 78 -11.71 -11.88 -12.01
C LEU A 78 -13.07 -11.21 -11.76
N ALA A 79 -14.09 -11.54 -12.58
CA ALA A 79 -15.42 -10.97 -12.42
C ALA A 79 -16.06 -11.36 -11.08
N GLU A 80 -15.90 -12.63 -10.67
CA GLU A 80 -16.39 -13.14 -9.40
C GLU A 80 -15.66 -12.48 -8.21
N CYS A 81 -14.34 -12.29 -8.32
CA CYS A 81 -13.56 -11.56 -7.34
C CYS A 81 -14.12 -10.15 -7.08
N LEU A 82 -14.48 -9.44 -8.15
CA LEU A 82 -14.92 -8.05 -8.12
C LEU A 82 -16.38 -7.88 -7.74
N SER A 83 -17.23 -8.88 -7.98
CA SER A 83 -18.67 -8.80 -7.72
C SER A 83 -18.96 -8.38 -6.28
N GLY A 84 -19.68 -7.27 -6.10
CA GLY A 84 -20.02 -6.74 -4.78
C GLY A 84 -18.87 -6.09 -4.01
N ALA A 85 -17.68 -5.93 -4.60
CA ALA A 85 -16.56 -5.25 -3.94
C ALA A 85 -16.89 -3.78 -3.65
N ASN A 86 -16.63 -3.35 -2.42
CA ASN A 86 -16.75 -1.94 -2.00
C ASN A 86 -15.42 -1.20 -2.18
N VAL A 87 -14.30 -1.91 -1.99
CA VAL A 87 -12.96 -1.39 -2.22
C VAL A 87 -12.19 -2.38 -3.09
N VAL A 88 -11.49 -1.86 -4.09
CA VAL A 88 -10.55 -2.61 -4.92
C VAL A 88 -9.17 -2.02 -4.74
N ILE A 89 -8.19 -2.83 -4.38
CA ILE A 89 -6.80 -2.42 -4.20
C ILE A 89 -5.96 -3.13 -5.25
N ILE A 90 -5.17 -2.36 -6.00
CA ILE A 90 -4.41 -2.85 -7.16
C ILE A 90 -2.90 -2.68 -6.90
N PRO A 91 -2.26 -3.64 -6.20
CA PRO A 91 -0.81 -3.79 -6.18
C PRO A 91 -0.26 -4.53 -7.41
N ALA A 92 -1.10 -5.14 -8.25
CA ALA A 92 -0.69 -5.88 -9.43
C ALA A 92 0.25 -5.07 -10.33
N GLY A 93 1.36 -5.67 -10.69
CA GLY A 93 2.36 -5.06 -11.55
C GLY A 93 3.60 -5.93 -11.62
N MET A 94 4.43 -5.68 -12.62
CA MET A 94 5.67 -6.38 -12.78
C MET A 94 6.78 -5.68 -11.99
N PRO A 95 7.58 -6.41 -11.20
CA PRO A 95 8.82 -5.86 -10.69
C PRO A 95 9.78 -5.60 -11.85
N ARG A 96 10.63 -4.59 -11.71
CA ARG A 96 11.66 -4.32 -12.71
C ARG A 96 12.60 -5.52 -12.83
N LYS A 97 12.70 -6.08 -14.04
CA LYS A 97 13.64 -7.16 -14.36
C LYS A 97 14.95 -6.59 -14.91
N PRO A 98 16.10 -7.28 -14.73
CA PRO A 98 17.33 -6.95 -15.43
C PRO A 98 17.08 -6.86 -16.94
N GLY A 99 17.62 -5.84 -17.60
CA GLY A 99 17.44 -5.60 -19.04
C GLY A 99 16.15 -4.88 -19.45
N MET A 100 15.19 -4.68 -18.54
CA MET A 100 13.96 -3.95 -18.83
C MET A 100 14.18 -2.43 -18.77
N THR A 101 13.76 -1.72 -19.83
CA THR A 101 13.79 -0.25 -19.86
C THR A 101 12.70 0.35 -18.97
N ARG A 102 12.75 1.66 -18.74
CA ARG A 102 11.68 2.36 -18.01
C ARG A 102 10.36 2.30 -18.80
N ASP A 103 10.44 2.42 -20.12
CA ASP A 103 9.28 2.45 -20.99
C ASP A 103 8.62 1.07 -21.09
N ASP A 104 9.42 -0.01 -21.16
CA ASP A 104 8.87 -1.38 -21.14
C ASP A 104 8.10 -1.66 -19.85
N LEU A 105 8.68 -1.26 -18.71
CA LEU A 105 8.06 -1.43 -17.41
C LEU A 105 6.76 -0.62 -17.31
N PHE A 106 6.80 0.63 -17.78
CA PHE A 106 5.62 1.49 -17.85
C PHE A 106 4.51 0.87 -18.70
N ASN A 107 4.83 0.47 -19.93
CA ASN A 107 3.86 -0.10 -20.87
C ASN A 107 3.24 -1.39 -20.31
N THR A 108 4.06 -2.25 -19.70
CA THR A 108 3.59 -3.48 -19.07
C THR A 108 2.59 -3.18 -17.94
N ASN A 109 2.95 -2.29 -17.01
CA ASN A 109 2.08 -1.94 -15.89
C ASN A 109 0.84 -1.16 -16.32
N ALA A 110 0.95 -0.32 -17.36
CA ALA A 110 -0.17 0.39 -17.97
C ALA A 110 -1.21 -0.59 -18.54
N SER A 111 -0.78 -1.62 -19.27
CA SER A 111 -1.68 -2.65 -19.80
C SER A 111 -2.36 -3.45 -18.68
N ILE A 112 -1.60 -3.87 -17.67
CA ILE A 112 -2.16 -4.59 -16.51
C ILE A 112 -3.23 -3.74 -15.80
N VAL A 113 -2.93 -2.47 -15.51
CA VAL A 113 -3.91 -1.58 -14.87
C VAL A 113 -5.12 -1.37 -15.77
N ALA A 114 -4.92 -1.20 -17.08
CA ALA A 114 -6.03 -0.98 -18.00
C ALA A 114 -7.03 -2.15 -18.00
N GLU A 115 -6.53 -3.39 -18.07
CA GLU A 115 -7.36 -4.59 -18.03
C GLU A 115 -8.12 -4.74 -16.72
N LEU A 116 -7.45 -4.53 -15.58
CA LEU A 116 -8.07 -4.65 -14.27
C LEU A 116 -9.14 -3.57 -14.05
N ILE A 117 -8.90 -2.34 -14.50
CA ILE A 117 -9.86 -1.24 -14.39
C ILE A 117 -11.05 -1.43 -15.31
N ASP A 118 -10.84 -1.95 -16.53
CA ASP A 118 -11.93 -2.31 -17.43
C ASP A 118 -12.86 -3.35 -16.78
N SER A 119 -12.29 -4.34 -16.09
CA SER A 119 -13.08 -5.32 -15.32
C SER A 119 -13.77 -4.69 -14.10
N CYS A 120 -13.13 -3.76 -13.39
CA CYS A 120 -13.76 -3.02 -12.29
C CYS A 120 -14.95 -2.20 -12.78
N ALA A 121 -14.83 -1.54 -13.93
CA ALA A 121 -15.90 -0.73 -14.52
C ALA A 121 -17.14 -1.57 -14.83
N LYS A 122 -16.95 -2.83 -15.26
CA LYS A 122 -18.03 -3.76 -15.60
C LYS A 122 -18.66 -4.43 -14.38
N ASN A 123 -17.85 -4.81 -13.39
CA ASN A 123 -18.28 -5.72 -12.31
C ASN A 123 -18.51 -5.03 -10.96
N CYS A 124 -17.87 -3.88 -10.71
CA CYS A 124 -18.00 -3.13 -9.47
C CYS A 124 -17.87 -1.60 -9.68
N PRO A 125 -18.70 -0.98 -10.54
CA PRO A 125 -18.53 0.41 -10.96
C PRO A 125 -18.61 1.46 -9.84
N LYS A 126 -19.14 1.08 -8.66
CA LYS A 126 -19.25 1.95 -7.48
C LYS A 126 -18.15 1.73 -6.46
N ALA A 127 -17.22 0.79 -6.69
CA ALA A 127 -16.14 0.52 -5.75
C ALA A 127 -15.18 1.70 -5.64
N MET A 128 -14.58 1.88 -4.45
CA MET A 128 -13.42 2.74 -4.29
C MET A 128 -12.18 2.01 -4.79
N ILE A 129 -11.52 2.56 -5.80
CA ILE A 129 -10.37 1.96 -6.47
C ILE A 129 -9.09 2.62 -5.97
N CYS A 130 -8.20 1.82 -5.37
CA CYS A 130 -6.92 2.24 -4.82
C CYS A 130 -5.77 1.64 -5.64
N ILE A 131 -5.13 2.46 -6.48
CA ILE A 131 -4.02 2.03 -7.35
C ILE A 131 -2.70 2.20 -6.61
N ILE A 132 -1.98 1.10 -6.42
CA ILE A 132 -0.61 1.07 -5.88
C ILE A 132 0.41 0.91 -7.02
N THR A 133 0.00 0.31 -8.15
CA THR A 133 0.86 0.04 -9.31
C THR A 133 1.60 1.28 -9.79
N ASN A 134 2.92 1.20 -9.78
CA ASN A 134 3.80 2.26 -10.26
C ASN A 134 3.94 2.22 -11.80
N PRO A 135 4.09 3.39 -12.44
CA PRO A 135 4.10 4.72 -11.86
C PRO A 135 2.68 5.27 -11.61
N VAL A 136 2.36 5.58 -10.35
CA VAL A 136 1.01 6.05 -9.92
C VAL A 136 0.55 7.29 -10.70
N ASN A 137 1.48 8.20 -11.00
CA ASN A 137 1.20 9.43 -11.75
C ASN A 137 0.71 9.19 -13.19
N SER A 138 0.88 7.98 -13.72
CA SER A 138 0.43 7.62 -15.07
C SER A 138 -0.69 6.58 -15.04
N THR A 139 -0.64 5.62 -14.11
CA THR A 139 -1.66 4.57 -13.98
C THR A 139 -3.01 5.12 -13.52
N VAL A 140 -3.03 6.16 -12.67
CA VAL A 140 -4.29 6.82 -12.24
C VAL A 140 -4.99 7.56 -13.40
N PRO A 141 -4.33 8.40 -14.20
CA PRO A 141 -4.95 8.97 -15.41
C PRO A 141 -5.47 7.91 -16.38
N ILE A 142 -4.73 6.82 -16.61
CA ILE A 142 -5.17 5.70 -17.47
C ILE A 142 -6.48 5.11 -16.94
N ALA A 143 -6.54 4.83 -15.64
CA ALA A 143 -7.74 4.31 -15.00
C ALA A 143 -8.94 5.27 -15.14
N ALA A 144 -8.71 6.57 -14.95
CA ALA A 144 -9.75 7.59 -15.10
C ALA A 144 -10.35 7.58 -16.51
N GLU A 145 -9.52 7.52 -17.56
CA GLU A 145 -9.99 7.50 -18.95
C GLU A 145 -10.79 6.24 -19.28
N ILE A 146 -10.41 5.08 -18.74
CA ILE A 146 -11.16 3.84 -18.94
C ILE A 146 -12.52 3.92 -18.25
N LEU A 147 -12.57 4.39 -17.00
CA LEU A 147 -13.83 4.57 -16.27
C LEU A 147 -14.76 5.57 -16.98
N LYS A 148 -14.21 6.63 -17.60
CA LYS A 148 -15.00 7.58 -18.41
C LYS A 148 -15.61 6.92 -19.64
N ARG A 149 -14.85 6.06 -20.35
CA ARG A 149 -15.36 5.31 -21.52
C ARG A 149 -16.53 4.38 -21.15
N HIS A 150 -16.52 3.84 -19.94
CA HIS A 150 -17.62 3.05 -19.39
C HIS A 150 -18.73 3.89 -18.75
N ASN A 151 -18.62 5.22 -18.74
CA ASN A 151 -19.57 6.15 -18.14
C ASN A 151 -19.81 5.93 -16.63
N VAL A 152 -18.78 5.49 -15.90
CA VAL A 152 -18.82 5.18 -14.45
C VAL A 152 -17.73 5.89 -13.64
N TYR A 153 -17.04 6.87 -14.25
CA TYR A 153 -16.01 7.64 -13.57
C TYR A 153 -16.59 8.52 -12.46
N ASP A 154 -16.13 8.30 -11.24
CA ASP A 154 -16.37 9.17 -10.08
C ASP A 154 -15.01 9.61 -9.51
N PRO A 155 -14.64 10.91 -9.56
CA PRO A 155 -13.37 11.39 -9.06
C PRO A 155 -13.20 11.19 -7.55
N LYS A 156 -14.30 10.97 -6.80
CA LYS A 156 -14.26 10.69 -5.35
C LYS A 156 -14.00 9.22 -5.04
N ARG A 157 -13.86 8.36 -6.06
CA ARG A 157 -13.71 6.91 -5.90
C ARG A 157 -12.44 6.34 -6.54
N LEU A 158 -11.61 7.18 -7.18
CA LEU A 158 -10.35 6.74 -7.77
C LEU A 158 -9.17 7.39 -7.05
N PHE A 159 -8.28 6.56 -6.49
CA PHE A 159 -7.18 7.00 -5.65
C PHE A 159 -5.85 6.42 -6.12
N GLY A 160 -4.83 7.28 -6.23
CA GLY A 160 -3.43 6.86 -6.25
C GLY A 160 -2.90 6.74 -4.82
N VAL A 161 -2.37 5.58 -4.45
CA VAL A 161 -1.85 5.35 -3.10
C VAL A 161 -0.41 5.83 -3.00
N THR A 162 -0.21 7.05 -2.49
CA THR A 162 1.11 7.68 -2.31
C THR A 162 1.55 7.76 -0.85
N THR A 163 0.81 7.13 0.07
CA THR A 163 1.09 7.21 1.52
C THR A 163 2.46 6.67 1.93
N LEU A 164 3.10 5.86 1.10
CA LEU A 164 4.47 5.39 1.38
C LEU A 164 5.45 6.56 1.44
N ASP A 165 5.28 7.58 0.61
CA ASP A 165 6.16 8.76 0.61
C ASP A 165 6.01 9.54 1.92
N VAL A 166 4.78 9.72 2.41
CA VAL A 166 4.51 10.34 3.71
C VAL A 166 5.11 9.52 4.86
N VAL A 167 4.95 8.20 4.85
CA VAL A 167 5.53 7.31 5.87
C VAL A 167 7.05 7.43 5.87
N ARG A 168 7.69 7.42 4.70
CA ARG A 168 9.15 7.59 4.57
C ARG A 168 9.61 8.96 5.05
N SER A 169 8.96 10.04 4.63
CA SER A 169 9.28 11.40 5.07
C SER A 169 9.18 11.54 6.59
N ASN A 170 8.12 11.01 7.21
CA ASN A 170 7.97 11.04 8.66
C ASN A 170 9.10 10.29 9.38
N THR A 171 9.46 9.10 8.89
CA THR A 171 10.59 8.32 9.42
C THR A 171 11.91 9.09 9.31
N PHE A 172 12.20 9.66 8.14
CA PHE A 172 13.45 10.39 7.92
C PHE A 172 13.54 11.65 8.78
N ILE A 173 12.44 12.37 8.96
CA ILE A 173 12.39 13.54 9.85
C ILE A 173 12.62 13.14 11.31
N ALA A 174 12.03 12.03 11.77
CA ALA A 174 12.25 11.55 13.13
C ALA A 174 13.72 11.17 13.38
N GLN A 175 14.32 10.43 12.45
CA GLN A 175 15.74 10.05 12.52
C GLN A 175 16.67 11.27 12.55
N ALA A 176 16.40 12.27 11.70
CA ALA A 176 17.20 13.50 11.67
C ALA A 176 17.09 14.31 12.97
N LYS A 177 15.93 14.30 13.64
CA LYS A 177 15.76 14.95 14.96
C LYS A 177 16.60 14.27 16.04
N ASP A 178 16.56 12.94 16.10
CA ASP A 178 17.34 12.16 17.07
C ASP A 178 18.85 12.40 16.89
N GLU A 179 19.32 12.46 15.64
CA GLU A 179 20.71 12.79 15.33
C GLU A 179 21.08 14.20 15.79
N ARG A 180 20.23 15.20 15.52
CA ARG A 180 20.44 16.58 15.97
C ARG A 180 20.54 16.67 17.49
N GLU A 181 19.66 15.99 18.23
CA GLU A 181 19.67 16.00 19.69
C GLU A 181 20.94 15.35 20.25
N LYS A 182 21.38 14.21 19.69
CA LYS A 182 22.65 13.57 20.07
C LYS A 182 23.84 14.48 19.85
N ILE A 183 23.94 15.13 18.68
CA ILE A 183 25.02 16.06 18.35
C ILE A 183 24.98 17.28 19.28
N THR A 184 23.79 17.85 19.53
CA THR A 184 23.62 19.01 20.41
C THR A 184 24.11 18.69 21.82
N LYS A 185 23.73 17.52 22.35
CA LYS A 185 24.16 17.08 23.69
C LYS A 185 25.68 16.88 23.74
N ARG A 186 26.27 16.23 22.73
CA ARG A 186 27.74 16.06 22.69
C ARG A 186 28.49 17.39 22.61
N ILE A 187 27.97 18.37 21.86
CA ILE A 187 28.57 19.72 21.80
C ILE A 187 28.49 20.41 23.16
N GLN A 188 27.37 20.31 23.87
CA GLN A 188 27.20 20.87 25.22
C GLN A 188 28.13 20.20 26.23
N GLU A 189 28.22 18.87 26.20
CA GLU A 189 29.14 18.09 27.04
C GLU A 189 30.61 18.47 26.76
N ALA A 190 31.01 18.51 25.49
CA ALA A 190 32.36 18.92 25.10
C ALA A 190 32.68 20.37 25.53
N GLY A 191 31.71 21.28 25.45
CA GLY A 191 31.85 22.64 25.97
C GLY A 191 32.09 22.67 27.48
N THR A 192 31.40 21.80 28.23
CA THR A 192 31.55 21.67 29.69
C THR A 192 32.91 21.07 30.06
N GLU A 193 33.35 20.00 29.39
CA GLU A 193 34.65 19.36 29.56
C GLU A 193 35.82 20.36 29.38
N VAL A 194 35.74 21.24 28.38
CA VAL A 194 36.76 22.28 28.13
C VAL A 194 36.84 23.32 29.24
N VAL A 195 35.69 23.69 29.83
CA VAL A 195 35.64 24.64 30.95
C VAL A 195 36.24 24.02 32.21
N GLU A 196 35.90 22.77 32.52
CA GLU A 196 36.45 22.04 33.67
C GLU A 196 37.97 21.83 33.57
N ALA A 197 38.47 21.51 32.37
CA ALA A 197 39.89 21.38 32.11
C ALA A 197 40.66 22.70 32.34
N LYS A 198 40.06 23.84 31.95
CA LYS A 198 40.67 25.18 32.14
C LYS A 198 40.56 25.70 33.58
N ALA A 199 39.54 25.28 34.33
CA ALA A 199 39.34 25.66 35.72
C ALA A 199 40.30 24.95 36.70
N GLY A 200 41.17 24.06 36.21
CA GLY A 200 42.19 23.37 37.02
C GLY A 200 41.63 22.26 37.92
N ALA A 201 40.38 21.81 37.70
CA ALA A 201 39.72 20.82 38.54
C ALA A 201 40.10 19.37 38.23
N VAL A 202 40.77 19.09 37.12
CA VAL A 202 41.16 17.72 36.73
C VAL A 202 42.60 17.42 37.19
N ARG A 203 42.73 16.74 38.34
CA ARG A 203 43.96 16.00 38.66
C ARG A 203 44.07 14.83 37.68
N PHE A 204 44.99 14.91 36.73
CA PHE A 204 45.41 13.75 35.95
C PHE A 204 46.09 12.73 36.88
N THR A 205 45.34 11.75 37.36
CA THR A 205 45.90 10.52 37.94
C THR A 205 45.64 9.38 36.96
N HIS A 206 46.70 8.65 36.63
CA HIS A 206 46.81 7.46 35.77
C HIS A 206 47.29 7.74 34.33
N PHE A 207 48.62 7.82 34.20
CA PHE A 207 49.35 7.15 33.12
C PHE A 207 49.52 5.68 33.48
#